data_AF-A0A1Z5H685-F1
#
_entry.id   AF-A0A1Z5H685-F1
#
_cell.length_a   1.000
_cell.length_b   1.000
_cell.length_c   1.000
_cell.angle_alpha   90.00
_cell.angle_beta   90.00
_cell.angle_gamma   90.00
#
_symmetry.space_group_name_H-M   'P 1'
#
loop_
_entity.id
_entity.type
_entity.pdbx_description
1 polymer ?
#
loop_
_entity_poly.entity_id
_entity_poly.type
_entity_poly.pdbx_seq_one_letter_code
_entity_poly.pdbx_strand_id
1 'polypeptide(L)'
;MRETTNLSRDSFELLLRIFEHPRMTVSAGLLQDNFPLLAEELMESRCLVPDANQSSSSIPNEEDASFYELIWDSDRMQHKYFTAGAGWIFVDTETMKRHVIDDDKTMKFFQHSLGIPASQRVICLNDTTLWHLGAARFSGHRVHIYFVRRLSEPNVRMDFLRAIKREVGKTPAIILYAGRNDPIELDLPIDQALIPFHQLLVRDSVHFSIDENAVHEILSGKPAATESTGGISLRFTTDYRTVYWNGEEYKLTKKQSAIMECLYTEGGRAHKDLLLAEGGRAHKDLLLAEARTNEQMHRIMRNKVDGNWVVHPLWKTLIKSEGNGYYRLNA
;
A
#
# COMPACT_ATOMS: atom_id res chain seq x y z
N MET A 1 29.22 0.43 0.46
CA MET A 1 28.33 1.57 0.18
C MET A 1 28.32 1.78 -1.32
N ARG A 2 27.19 1.57 -1.99
CA ARG A 2 26.98 1.98 -3.38
C ARG A 2 25.65 2.72 -3.42
N GLU A 3 25.69 3.85 -4.10
CA GLU A 3 24.71 4.92 -4.13
C GLU A 3 23.31 4.38 -4.41
N THR A 4 22.38 4.73 -3.52
CA THR A 4 20.95 4.70 -3.79
C THR A 4 20.68 5.63 -4.95
N THR A 5 20.40 5.08 -6.13
CA THR A 5 19.88 5.85 -7.27
C THR A 5 18.51 6.37 -6.85
N ASN A 6 18.46 7.65 -6.50
CA ASN A 6 17.26 8.31 -6.04
C ASN A 6 16.44 8.69 -7.26
N LEU A 7 15.41 7.89 -7.59
CA LEU A 7 14.50 8.21 -8.69
C LEU A 7 13.76 9.52 -8.38
N SER A 8 13.53 10.35 -9.39
CA SER A 8 12.58 11.44 -9.33
C SER A 8 11.15 10.90 -9.18
N ARG A 9 10.26 11.75 -8.66
CA ARG A 9 8.83 11.41 -8.54
C ARG A 9 8.23 11.02 -9.89
N ASP A 10 8.59 11.76 -10.95
CA ASP A 10 8.06 11.55 -12.30
C ASP A 10 8.59 10.27 -12.94
N SER A 11 9.88 9.95 -12.75
CA SER A 11 10.45 8.66 -13.19
C SER A 11 9.79 7.49 -12.49
N PHE A 12 9.51 7.61 -11.19
CA PHE A 12 8.75 6.59 -10.47
C PHE A 12 7.31 6.45 -10.99
N GLU A 13 6.62 7.55 -11.27
CA GLU A 13 5.28 7.49 -11.88
C GLU A 13 5.31 6.82 -13.27
N LEU A 14 6.32 7.09 -14.08
CA LEU A 14 6.53 6.44 -15.37
C LEU A 14 6.80 4.93 -15.20
N LEU A 15 7.62 4.55 -14.21
CA LEU A 15 7.88 3.16 -13.86
C LEU A 15 6.58 2.41 -13.50
N LEU A 16 5.71 3.01 -12.68
CA LEU A 16 4.39 2.43 -12.36
C LEU A 16 3.52 2.26 -13.61
N ARG A 17 3.55 3.21 -14.57
CA ARG A 17 2.82 3.05 -15.84
C ARG A 17 3.35 1.88 -16.66
N ILE A 18 4.66 1.67 -16.71
CA ILE A 18 5.26 0.53 -17.43
C ILE A 18 4.89 -0.80 -16.76
N PHE A 19 4.79 -0.85 -15.42
CA PHE A 19 4.26 -2.02 -14.71
C PHE A 19 2.84 -2.39 -15.17
N GLU A 20 1.99 -1.42 -15.52
CA GLU A 20 0.64 -1.74 -16.00
C GLU A 20 0.64 -2.40 -17.39
N HIS A 21 1.71 -2.31 -18.18
CA HIS A 21 1.82 -3.00 -19.47
C HIS A 21 2.01 -4.51 -19.28
N PRO A 22 1.28 -5.42 -19.97
CA PRO A 22 1.32 -6.87 -19.71
C PRO A 22 2.71 -7.49 -19.57
N ARG A 23 3.63 -7.10 -20.46
CA ARG A 23 5.01 -7.60 -20.48
C ARG A 23 6.02 -6.79 -19.66
N MET A 24 5.60 -5.72 -18.99
CA MET A 24 6.49 -4.75 -18.31
C MET A 24 7.54 -4.15 -19.25
N THR A 25 7.18 -3.97 -20.51
CA THR A 25 8.05 -3.51 -21.59
C THR A 25 7.61 -2.16 -22.12
N VAL A 26 8.54 -1.39 -22.66
CA VAL A 26 8.27 -0.12 -23.35
C VAL A 26 9.24 0.06 -24.53
N SER A 27 8.78 0.72 -25.59
CA SER A 27 9.62 1.03 -26.76
C SER A 27 10.68 2.08 -26.39
N ALA A 28 11.92 1.87 -26.85
CA ALA A 28 13.01 2.82 -26.66
C ALA A 28 12.74 4.16 -27.35
N GLY A 29 12.21 4.14 -28.58
CA GLY A 29 11.84 5.36 -29.31
C GLY A 29 10.79 6.17 -28.56
N LEU A 30 9.70 5.52 -28.11
CA LEU A 30 8.65 6.19 -27.32
C LEU A 30 9.22 6.85 -26.05
N LEU A 31 10.11 6.16 -25.34
CA LEU A 31 10.76 6.69 -24.14
C LEU A 31 11.65 7.90 -24.45
N GLN A 32 12.51 7.81 -25.47
CA GLN A 32 13.44 8.87 -25.82
C GLN A 32 12.74 10.11 -26.36
N ASP A 33 11.69 9.93 -27.18
CA ASP A 33 10.99 11.04 -27.80
C ASP A 33 10.12 11.82 -26.80
N ASN A 34 9.49 11.11 -25.86
CA ASN A 34 8.50 11.73 -24.95
C ASN A 34 9.03 11.99 -23.54
N PHE A 35 10.00 11.21 -23.08
CA PHE A 35 10.49 11.22 -21.69
C PHE A 35 12.02 11.05 -21.59
N PRO A 36 12.84 11.79 -22.36
CA PRO A 36 14.28 11.53 -22.48
C PRO A 36 15.02 11.52 -21.12
N LEU A 37 14.77 12.53 -20.28
CA LEU A 37 15.40 12.65 -18.96
C LEU A 37 14.95 11.55 -17.98
N LEU A 38 13.66 11.17 -18.02
CA LEU A 38 13.12 10.12 -17.14
C LEU A 38 13.61 8.73 -17.59
N ALA A 39 13.75 8.53 -18.90
CA ALA A 39 14.28 7.30 -19.46
C ALA A 39 15.73 7.07 -19.04
N GLU A 40 16.57 8.11 -19.12
CA GLU A 40 17.96 8.06 -18.65
C GLU A 40 18.03 7.64 -17.19
N GLU A 41 17.26 8.29 -16.32
CA GLU A 41 17.22 7.99 -14.88
C GLU A 41 16.77 6.54 -14.58
N LEU A 42 15.75 6.04 -15.30
CA LEU A 42 15.27 4.66 -15.15
C LEU A 42 16.29 3.62 -15.64
N MET A 43 17.07 3.95 -16.68
CA MET A 43 18.15 3.09 -17.18
C MET A 43 19.36 3.09 -16.24
N GLU A 44 19.76 4.26 -15.72
CA GLU A 44 20.88 4.41 -14.78
C GLU A 44 20.61 3.71 -13.45
N SER A 45 19.37 3.80 -12.94
CA SER A 45 18.92 3.06 -11.77
C SER A 45 18.83 1.54 -11.99
N ARG A 46 18.95 1.10 -13.25
CA ARG A 46 18.79 -0.29 -13.69
C ARG A 46 17.41 -0.89 -13.37
N CYS A 47 16.41 -0.07 -13.06
CA CYS A 47 15.02 -0.51 -12.99
C CYS A 47 14.50 -0.88 -14.38
N LEU A 48 15.05 -0.23 -15.41
CA LEU A 48 14.75 -0.48 -16.80
C LEU A 48 16.02 -1.00 -17.50
N VAL A 49 15.94 -2.15 -18.16
CA VAL A 49 17.07 -2.79 -18.86
C VAL A 49 16.69 -3.13 -20.30
N PRO A 50 17.65 -3.24 -21.23
CA PRO A 50 17.36 -3.71 -22.58
C PRO A 50 16.70 -5.10 -22.53
N ASP A 51 15.58 -5.26 -23.24
CA ASP A 51 14.95 -6.58 -23.38
C ASP A 51 15.90 -7.48 -24.17
N ALA A 52 16.24 -8.65 -23.62
CA ALA A 52 17.10 -9.62 -24.31
C ALA A 52 16.39 -10.24 -25.53
N ASN A 53 15.05 -10.24 -25.52
CA ASN A 53 14.21 -10.76 -26.60
C ASN A 53 13.79 -9.64 -27.57
N GLN A 54 14.77 -8.89 -28.11
CA GLN A 54 14.54 -7.78 -29.05
C GLN A 54 13.86 -8.22 -30.37
N SER A 55 13.73 -9.52 -30.60
CA SER A 55 13.17 -10.14 -31.79
C SER A 55 11.64 -10.06 -31.81
N SER A 56 11.07 -8.86 -31.83
CA SER A 56 9.70 -8.74 -32.32
C SER A 56 9.73 -8.69 -33.83
N SER A 57 9.39 -9.81 -34.47
CA SER A 57 9.15 -9.93 -35.92
C SER A 57 7.86 -9.22 -36.36
N SER A 58 7.27 -8.41 -35.48
CA SER A 58 6.00 -7.74 -35.74
C SER A 58 5.81 -6.47 -34.91
N ILE A 59 5.17 -5.47 -35.50
CA ILE A 59 4.74 -4.22 -34.84
C ILE A 59 3.22 -4.20 -34.74
N PRO A 60 2.62 -3.88 -33.58
CA PRO A 60 1.17 -3.75 -33.45
C PRO A 60 0.63 -2.60 -34.33
N ASN A 61 -0.48 -2.86 -35.01
CA ASN A 61 -1.26 -1.87 -35.74
C ASN A 61 -2.27 -1.24 -34.79
N GLU A 62 -2.09 0.04 -34.46
CA GLU A 62 -2.92 0.76 -33.50
C GLU A 62 -4.36 1.00 -33.99
N GLU A 63 -4.61 0.98 -35.30
CA GLU A 63 -5.94 1.25 -35.87
C GLU A 63 -6.88 0.03 -35.79
N ASP A 64 -6.37 -1.16 -36.06
CA ASP A 64 -7.19 -2.38 -36.22
C ASP A 64 -6.85 -3.50 -35.22
N ALA A 65 -6.02 -3.22 -34.20
CA ALA A 65 -5.54 -4.22 -33.23
C ALA A 65 -4.90 -5.48 -33.89
N SER A 66 -4.35 -5.33 -35.10
CA SER A 66 -3.63 -6.37 -35.85
C SER A 66 -2.11 -6.18 -35.70
N PHE A 67 -1.30 -6.97 -36.42
CA PHE A 67 0.15 -6.85 -36.39
C PHE A 67 0.71 -6.76 -37.82
N TYR A 68 1.66 -5.86 -38.01
CA TYR A 68 2.48 -5.80 -39.21
C TYR A 68 3.67 -6.74 -39.06
N GLU A 69 3.83 -7.69 -39.99
CA GLU A 69 5.02 -8.53 -40.07
C GLU A 69 6.22 -7.72 -40.55
N LEU A 70 7.32 -7.83 -39.82
CA LEU A 70 8.57 -7.14 -40.14
C LEU A 70 9.46 -8.03 -40.98
N ILE A 71 9.84 -7.51 -42.15
CA ILE A 71 10.75 -8.14 -43.09
C ILE A 71 12.08 -7.41 -43.02
N TRP A 72 13.17 -8.17 -42.89
CA TRP A 72 14.51 -7.60 -42.97
C TRP A 72 14.85 -7.20 -44.41
N ASP A 73 15.25 -5.95 -44.60
CA ASP A 73 15.80 -5.45 -45.86
C ASP A 73 17.33 -5.46 -45.79
N SER A 74 17.96 -6.37 -46.55
CA SER A 74 19.41 -6.51 -46.60
C SER A 74 20.12 -5.32 -47.22
N ASP A 75 19.47 -4.58 -48.12
CA ASP A 75 20.10 -3.50 -48.86
C ASP A 75 20.24 -2.24 -48.00
N ARG A 76 19.29 -2.04 -47.08
CA ARG A 76 19.26 -0.90 -46.15
C ARG A 76 19.62 -1.26 -44.72
N MET A 77 19.82 -2.55 -44.42
CA MET A 77 20.13 -3.05 -43.07
C MET A 77 19.09 -2.62 -42.03
N GLN A 78 17.81 -2.63 -42.40
CA GLN A 78 16.69 -2.19 -41.56
C GLN A 78 15.47 -3.11 -41.75
N HIS A 79 14.58 -3.16 -40.76
CA HIS A 79 13.30 -3.85 -40.94
C HIS A 79 12.31 -2.95 -41.66
N LYS A 80 11.37 -3.54 -42.39
CA LYS A 80 10.26 -2.86 -43.05
C LYS A 80 8.98 -3.66 -42.92
N TYR A 81 7.84 -2.98 -43.00
CA TYR A 81 6.54 -3.62 -43.13
C TYR A 81 5.73 -2.95 -44.24
N PHE A 82 4.70 -3.64 -44.71
CA PHE A 82 3.84 -3.14 -45.77
C PHE A 82 2.50 -2.66 -45.21
N THR A 83 2.06 -1.48 -45.63
CA THR A 83 0.67 -1.02 -45.46
C THR A 83 0.04 -0.79 -46.83
N ALA A 84 -1.25 -1.09 -46.97
CA ALA A 84 -1.96 -0.88 -48.23
C ALA A 84 -2.04 0.61 -48.63
N GLY A 85 -2.03 1.53 -47.65
CA GLY A 85 -2.14 2.97 -47.87
C GLY A 85 -0.82 3.70 -48.16
N ALA A 86 0.31 3.25 -47.57
CA ALA A 86 1.60 3.95 -47.69
C ALA A 86 2.71 3.09 -48.34
N GLY A 87 2.43 1.82 -48.65
CA GLY A 87 3.43 0.89 -49.21
C GLY A 87 4.42 0.40 -48.16
N TRP A 88 5.68 0.23 -48.56
CA TRP A 88 6.75 -0.22 -47.65
C TRP A 88 7.20 0.91 -46.73
N ILE A 89 6.96 0.72 -45.43
CA ILE A 89 7.42 1.61 -44.36
C ILE A 89 8.66 0.98 -43.73
N PHE A 90 9.76 1.74 -43.72
CA PHE A 90 11.00 1.33 -43.04
C PHE A 90 10.93 1.68 -41.56
N VAL A 91 11.37 0.76 -40.73
CA VAL A 91 11.37 0.88 -39.28
C VAL A 91 12.78 1.22 -38.85
N ASP A 92 12.91 2.31 -38.11
CA ASP A 92 14.17 2.62 -37.45
C ASP A 92 14.48 1.53 -36.42
N THR A 93 15.66 0.93 -36.54
CA THR A 93 16.23 -0.01 -35.57
C THR A 93 16.15 0.47 -34.12
N GLU A 94 16.17 1.79 -33.86
CA GLU A 94 15.99 2.31 -32.50
C GLU A 94 14.55 2.19 -31.99
N THR A 95 13.54 2.32 -32.86
CA THR A 95 12.13 2.11 -32.51
C THR A 95 11.79 0.65 -32.22
N MET A 96 12.62 -0.28 -32.69
CA MET A 96 12.50 -1.72 -32.41
C MET A 96 13.12 -2.14 -31.09
N LYS A 97 14.07 -1.36 -30.56
CA LYS A 97 14.67 -1.64 -29.25
C LYS A 97 13.57 -1.51 -28.20
N ARG A 98 13.46 -2.52 -27.36
CA ARG A 98 12.57 -2.50 -26.20
C ARG A 98 13.38 -2.55 -24.94
N HIS A 99 12.84 -1.90 -23.94
CA HIS A 99 13.31 -2.05 -22.58
C HIS A 99 12.25 -2.80 -21.77
N VAL A 100 12.71 -3.56 -20.79
CA VAL A 100 11.88 -4.32 -19.85
C VAL A 100 12.25 -3.93 -18.42
N ILE A 101 11.26 -3.94 -17.53
CA ILE A 101 11.53 -3.77 -16.10
C ILE A 101 12.32 -4.96 -15.58
N ASP A 102 13.41 -4.67 -14.87
CA ASP A 102 14.10 -5.64 -14.01
C ASP A 102 13.35 -5.71 -12.68
N ASP A 103 12.37 -6.61 -12.61
CA ASP A 103 11.46 -6.71 -11.47
C ASP A 103 12.19 -7.00 -10.16
N ASP A 104 13.21 -7.86 -10.17
CA ASP A 104 14.07 -8.13 -9.01
C ASP A 104 14.75 -6.87 -8.47
N LYS A 105 15.35 -6.04 -9.34
CA LYS A 105 15.97 -4.78 -8.90
C LYS A 105 14.92 -3.77 -8.46
N THR A 106 13.81 -3.66 -9.17
CA THR A 106 12.76 -2.71 -8.84
C THR A 106 12.06 -3.06 -7.53
N MET A 107 11.79 -4.33 -7.25
CA MET A 107 11.21 -4.73 -5.95
C MET A 107 12.18 -4.47 -4.79
N LYS A 108 13.49 -4.63 -4.99
CA LYS A 108 14.51 -4.25 -4.00
C LYS A 108 14.57 -2.74 -3.79
N PHE A 109 14.43 -1.96 -4.87
CA PHE A 109 14.29 -0.50 -4.78
C PHE A 109 13.05 -0.16 -3.93
N PHE A 110 11.89 -0.76 -4.21
CA PHE A 110 10.67 -0.54 -3.40
C PHE A 110 10.87 -0.94 -1.93
N GLN A 111 11.48 -2.10 -1.65
CA GLN A 111 11.80 -2.51 -0.28
C GLN A 111 12.62 -1.45 0.45
N HIS A 112 13.71 -1.00 -0.17
CA HIS A 112 14.61 -0.01 0.43
C HIS A 112 13.87 1.31 0.69
N SER A 113 13.15 1.78 -0.32
CA SER A 113 12.32 2.98 -0.29
C SER A 113 11.23 2.99 0.78
N LEU A 114 10.67 1.83 1.10
CA LEU A 114 9.65 1.64 2.14
C LEU A 114 10.25 1.34 3.53
N GLY A 115 11.57 1.45 3.69
CA GLY A 115 12.25 1.16 4.96
C GLY A 115 12.22 -0.32 5.36
N ILE A 116 12.02 -1.24 4.40
CA ILE A 116 12.03 -2.68 4.66
C ILE A 116 13.50 -3.15 4.73
N PRO A 117 13.91 -3.84 5.82
CA PRO A 117 15.25 -4.39 5.93
C PRO A 117 15.61 -5.32 4.77
N ALA A 118 16.78 -5.12 4.16
CA ALA A 118 17.29 -5.92 3.05
C ALA A 118 17.51 -7.42 3.38
N SER A 119 17.50 -7.79 4.68
CA SER A 119 17.51 -9.18 5.12
C SER A 119 16.20 -9.91 4.83
N GLN A 120 15.11 -9.19 4.59
CA GLN A 120 13.82 -9.77 4.21
C GLN A 120 13.80 -10.02 2.70
N ARG A 121 13.44 -11.26 2.32
CA ARG A 121 13.36 -11.65 0.91
C ARG A 121 12.05 -11.18 0.29
N VAL A 122 12.12 -10.61 -0.92
CA VAL A 122 10.94 -10.40 -1.79
C VAL A 122 10.40 -11.76 -2.23
N ILE A 123 9.10 -11.97 -2.06
CA ILE A 123 8.43 -13.22 -2.47
C ILE A 123 7.44 -12.88 -3.58
N CYS A 124 7.63 -13.45 -4.77
CA CYS A 124 6.60 -13.41 -5.81
C CYS A 124 5.51 -14.43 -5.46
N LEU A 125 4.28 -13.96 -5.29
CA LEU A 125 3.14 -14.79 -4.89
C LEU A 125 2.31 -15.26 -6.08
N ASN A 126 2.40 -14.56 -7.22
CA ASN A 126 1.67 -14.91 -8.44
C ASN A 126 2.36 -14.37 -9.68
N ASP A 127 3.04 -15.22 -10.46
CA ASP A 127 3.50 -15.02 -11.85
C ASP A 127 3.81 -13.56 -12.25
N THR A 128 4.65 -12.86 -11.50
CA THR A 128 5.06 -11.46 -11.74
C THR A 128 3.91 -10.43 -11.72
N THR A 129 2.86 -10.67 -10.93
CA THR A 129 1.72 -9.75 -10.74
C THR A 129 1.54 -9.30 -9.30
N LEU A 130 1.94 -10.14 -8.33
CA LEU A 130 1.83 -9.87 -6.90
C LEU A 130 3.13 -10.26 -6.20
N TRP A 131 3.64 -9.34 -5.39
CA TRP A 131 4.84 -9.54 -4.58
C TRP A 131 4.57 -9.17 -3.11
N HIS A 132 5.07 -10.00 -2.19
CA HIS A 132 5.25 -9.62 -0.79
C HIS A 132 6.65 -9.00 -0.64
N LEU A 133 6.70 -7.70 -0.35
CA LEU A 133 7.96 -6.97 -0.18
C LEU A 133 8.57 -7.20 1.19
N GLY A 134 7.78 -7.56 2.20
CA GLY A 134 8.28 -7.79 3.57
C GLY A 134 7.45 -7.03 4.60
N ALA A 135 8.03 -6.81 5.77
CA ALA A 135 7.43 -6.03 6.85
C ALA A 135 8.26 -4.77 7.13
N ALA A 136 7.61 -3.61 7.06
CA ALA A 136 8.16 -2.31 7.41
C ALA A 136 7.71 -1.90 8.81
N ARG A 137 8.38 -0.90 9.39
CA ARG A 137 7.91 -0.22 10.60
C ARG A 137 7.62 1.25 10.30
N PHE A 138 6.38 1.67 10.48
CA PHE A 138 5.97 3.08 10.40
C PHE A 138 5.45 3.51 11.75
N SER A 139 6.00 4.58 12.32
CA SER A 139 5.59 5.12 13.63
C SER A 139 5.50 4.08 14.76
N GLY A 140 6.35 3.03 14.70
CA GLY A 140 6.38 1.92 15.66
C GLY A 140 5.52 0.71 15.30
N HIS A 141 4.59 0.85 14.35
CA HIS A 141 3.69 -0.20 13.87
C HIS A 141 4.39 -1.06 12.84
N ARG A 142 4.39 -2.38 13.03
CA ARG A 142 4.89 -3.33 12.04
C ARG A 142 3.76 -3.64 11.06
N VAL A 143 3.98 -3.42 9.77
CA VAL A 143 3.00 -3.65 8.71
C VAL A 143 3.63 -4.43 7.57
N HIS A 144 2.88 -5.39 7.01
CA HIS A 144 3.29 -6.13 5.83
C HIS A 144 2.99 -5.32 4.56
N ILE A 145 3.96 -5.22 3.66
CA ILE A 145 3.78 -4.49 2.41
C ILE A 145 3.75 -5.46 1.23
N TYR A 146 2.73 -5.32 0.40
CA TYR A 146 2.57 -6.03 -0.85
C TYR A 146 2.57 -5.03 -2.00
N PHE A 147 3.03 -5.46 -3.17
CA PHE A 147 2.91 -4.71 -4.41
C PHE A 147 2.16 -5.56 -5.44
N VAL A 148 1.19 -4.97 -6.11
CA VAL A 148 0.39 -5.61 -7.16
C VAL A 148 0.31 -4.70 -8.39
N ARG A 149 0.32 -5.29 -9.57
CA ARG A 149 0.15 -4.57 -10.84
C ARG A 149 -1.06 -5.09 -11.59
N ARG A 150 -1.59 -4.28 -12.50
CA ARG A 150 -2.69 -4.65 -13.41
C ARG A 150 -3.94 -5.11 -12.68
N LEU A 151 -4.23 -4.50 -11.53
CA LEU A 151 -5.37 -4.88 -10.70
C LEU A 151 -6.73 -4.53 -11.35
N SER A 152 -6.72 -3.68 -12.38
CA SER A 152 -7.85 -3.39 -13.25
C SER A 152 -8.30 -4.59 -14.09
N GLU A 153 -7.40 -5.55 -14.34
CA GLU A 153 -7.68 -6.73 -15.16
C GLU A 153 -8.45 -7.79 -14.36
N PRO A 154 -9.61 -8.28 -14.86
CA PRO A 154 -10.45 -9.21 -14.10
C PRO A 154 -9.73 -10.48 -13.65
N ASN A 155 -8.89 -11.06 -14.51
CA ASN A 155 -8.14 -12.28 -14.20
C ASN A 155 -7.09 -12.05 -13.11
N VAL A 156 -6.29 -10.98 -13.25
CA VAL A 156 -5.27 -10.60 -12.25
C VAL A 156 -5.93 -10.31 -10.91
N ARG A 157 -7.07 -9.62 -10.91
CA ARG A 157 -7.84 -9.33 -9.70
C ARG A 157 -8.34 -10.59 -9.00
N MET A 158 -8.85 -11.57 -9.75
CA MET A 158 -9.27 -12.85 -9.19
C MET A 158 -8.11 -13.66 -8.61
N ASP A 159 -6.95 -13.65 -9.27
CA ASP A 159 -5.75 -14.32 -8.77
C ASP A 159 -5.19 -13.62 -7.52
N PHE A 160 -5.16 -12.29 -7.53
CA PHE A 160 -4.80 -11.46 -6.38
C PHE A 160 -5.66 -11.78 -5.16
N LEU A 161 -6.99 -11.78 -5.29
CA LEU A 161 -7.89 -12.10 -4.18
C LEU A 161 -7.67 -13.51 -3.63
N ARG A 162 -7.39 -14.48 -4.51
CA ARG A 162 -7.07 -15.85 -4.08
C ARG A 162 -5.73 -15.94 -3.36
N ALA A 163 -4.73 -15.23 -3.84
CA ALA A 163 -3.40 -15.20 -3.23
C ALA A 163 -3.43 -14.52 -1.86
N ILE A 164 -4.03 -13.33 -1.76
CA ILE A 164 -4.02 -12.56 -0.51
C ILE A 164 -4.82 -13.24 0.60
N LYS A 165 -5.91 -13.95 0.27
CA LYS A 165 -6.69 -14.73 1.24
C LYS A 165 -5.91 -15.92 1.83
N ARG A 166 -4.82 -16.36 1.19
CA ARG A 166 -3.94 -17.44 1.68
C ARG A 166 -2.85 -16.92 2.62
N GLU A 167 -2.57 -15.63 2.64
CA GLU A 167 -1.53 -15.00 3.46
C GLU A 167 -2.01 -14.78 4.92
N VAL A 168 -2.37 -15.87 5.60
CA VAL A 168 -2.86 -15.85 6.99
C VAL A 168 -1.75 -15.37 7.94
N GLY A 169 -2.09 -14.48 8.88
CA GLY A 169 -1.18 -14.00 9.94
C GLY A 169 -0.20 -12.91 9.51
N LYS A 170 -0.33 -12.37 8.29
CA LYS A 170 0.49 -11.24 7.78
C LYS A 170 -0.30 -9.93 7.78
N THR A 171 -0.94 -9.62 8.90
CA THR A 171 -1.73 -8.42 9.16
C THR A 171 -1.12 -7.63 10.33
N PRO A 172 -1.24 -6.29 10.37
CA PRO A 172 -1.86 -5.44 9.35
C PRO A 172 -1.04 -5.40 8.05
N ALA A 173 -1.70 -5.13 6.92
CA ALA A 173 -1.05 -5.07 5.61
C ALA A 173 -1.46 -3.85 4.78
N ILE A 174 -0.50 -3.29 4.05
CA ILE A 174 -0.75 -2.30 2.99
C ILE A 174 -0.40 -2.94 1.66
N ILE A 175 -1.35 -2.92 0.74
CA ILE A 175 -1.26 -3.46 -0.60
C ILE A 175 -1.18 -2.27 -1.55
N LEU A 176 -0.03 -2.13 -2.19
CA LEU A 176 0.27 -1.04 -3.10
C LEU A 176 -0.04 -1.49 -4.52
N TYR A 177 -0.82 -0.71 -5.27
CA TYR A 177 -1.04 -0.97 -6.69
C TYR A 177 -0.47 0.11 -7.61
N ALA A 178 0.00 -0.31 -8.79
CA ALA A 178 0.64 0.59 -9.77
C ALA A 178 -0.35 1.47 -10.56
N GLY A 179 -1.58 0.99 -10.76
CA GLY A 179 -2.62 1.73 -11.47
C GLY A 179 -2.98 3.08 -10.83
N ARG A 180 -3.50 4.00 -11.66
CA ARG A 180 -4.01 5.31 -11.22
C ARG A 180 -5.48 5.32 -10.87
N ASN A 181 -6.25 4.42 -11.48
CA ASN A 181 -7.68 4.32 -11.27
C ASN A 181 -7.93 3.35 -10.12
N ASP A 182 -8.85 3.73 -9.24
CA ASP A 182 -9.27 2.84 -8.18
C ASP A 182 -9.88 1.59 -8.79
N PRO A 183 -9.42 0.40 -8.37
CA PRO A 183 -10.05 -0.83 -8.81
C PRO A 183 -11.49 -0.85 -8.30
N ILE A 184 -12.37 -1.55 -9.02
CA ILE A 184 -13.73 -1.85 -8.54
C ILE A 184 -13.63 -2.35 -7.10
N GLU A 185 -14.53 -1.90 -6.24
CA GLU A 185 -14.59 -2.21 -4.81
C GLU A 185 -14.24 -3.69 -4.53
N LEU A 186 -13.15 -3.89 -3.80
CA LEU A 186 -12.59 -5.22 -3.50
C LEU A 186 -12.87 -5.59 -2.05
N ASP A 187 -13.46 -6.76 -1.85
CA ASP A 187 -13.65 -7.35 -0.52
C ASP A 187 -12.32 -7.92 0.00
N LEU A 188 -11.55 -7.06 0.64
CA LEU A 188 -10.26 -7.39 1.25
C LEU A 188 -10.45 -7.98 2.66
N PRO A 189 -9.57 -8.90 3.09
CA PRO A 189 -9.53 -9.34 4.48
C PRO A 189 -9.38 -8.17 5.46
N ILE A 190 -9.82 -8.40 6.70
CA ILE A 190 -9.69 -7.44 7.80
C ILE A 190 -8.23 -7.04 7.99
N ASP A 191 -8.01 -5.78 8.38
CA ASP A 191 -6.70 -5.17 8.64
C ASP A 191 -5.76 -5.14 7.43
N GLN A 192 -6.34 -4.98 6.23
CA GLN A 192 -5.64 -4.76 4.98
C GLN A 192 -6.14 -3.51 4.27
N ALA A 193 -5.22 -2.65 3.82
CA ALA A 193 -5.52 -1.50 2.96
C ALA A 193 -5.05 -1.79 1.55
N LEU A 194 -5.81 -1.31 0.56
CA LEU A 194 -5.38 -1.26 -0.84
C LEU A 194 -5.28 0.20 -1.25
N ILE A 195 -4.08 0.62 -1.63
CA ILE A 195 -3.74 2.02 -1.85
C ILE A 195 -2.95 2.14 -3.15
N PRO A 196 -3.28 3.09 -4.05
CA PRO A 196 -2.45 3.31 -5.21
C PRO A 196 -1.09 3.85 -4.76
N PHE A 197 -0.01 3.28 -5.28
CA PHE A 197 1.33 3.55 -4.75
C PHE A 197 1.72 5.04 -4.88
N HIS A 198 1.25 5.71 -5.93
CA HIS A 198 1.50 7.13 -6.13
C HIS A 198 0.90 8.04 -5.03
N GLN A 199 -0.11 7.58 -4.27
CA GLN A 199 -0.71 8.34 -3.17
C GLN A 199 0.18 8.37 -1.91
N LEU A 200 1.12 7.45 -1.79
CA LEU A 200 2.08 7.43 -0.67
C LEU A 200 3.32 8.29 -0.93
N LEU A 201 3.37 9.04 -2.03
CA LEU A 201 4.49 9.90 -2.35
C LEU A 201 4.30 11.28 -1.74
N VAL A 202 5.38 11.87 -1.21
CA VAL A 202 5.40 13.28 -0.81
C VAL A 202 5.07 14.15 -2.02
N ARG A 203 4.01 14.96 -1.94
CA ARG A 203 3.49 15.74 -3.07
C ARG A 203 4.47 16.78 -3.61
N ASP A 204 5.20 17.45 -2.71
CA ASP A 204 6.06 18.59 -3.05
C ASP A 204 7.54 18.21 -3.14
N SER A 205 7.85 16.91 -3.26
CA SER A 205 9.21 16.42 -3.37
C SER A 205 9.61 16.18 -4.82
N VAL A 206 10.79 16.70 -5.21
CA VAL A 206 11.42 16.43 -6.51
C VAL A 206 11.87 14.96 -6.59
N HIS A 207 12.28 14.40 -5.46
CA HIS A 207 12.72 13.02 -5.36
C HIS A 207 11.61 12.11 -4.85
N PHE A 208 11.64 10.86 -5.29
CA PHE A 208 10.85 9.80 -4.70
C PHE A 208 11.08 9.76 -3.18
N SER A 209 10.01 9.87 -2.43
CA SER A 209 10.00 9.77 -0.97
C SER A 209 8.62 9.37 -0.49
N ILE A 210 8.56 8.52 0.53
CA ILE A 210 7.31 8.07 1.13
C ILE A 210 6.82 9.11 2.12
N ASP A 211 5.54 9.49 2.01
CA ASP A 211 4.84 10.28 3.00
C ASP A 211 4.47 9.39 4.20
N GLU A 212 5.32 9.40 5.23
CA GLU A 212 5.09 8.64 6.45
C GLU A 212 3.80 9.06 7.18
N ASN A 213 3.34 10.30 7.02
CA ASN A 213 2.09 10.76 7.61
C ASN A 213 0.90 10.12 6.89
N ALA A 214 0.91 10.06 5.56
CA ALA A 214 -0.12 9.35 4.80
C ALA A 214 -0.19 7.86 5.18
N VAL A 215 0.96 7.20 5.36
CA VAL A 215 1.02 5.81 5.84
C VAL A 215 0.45 5.69 7.26
N HIS A 216 0.82 6.62 8.15
CA HIS A 216 0.29 6.65 9.51
C HIS A 216 -1.23 6.89 9.54
N GLU A 217 -1.77 7.74 8.68
CA GLU A 217 -3.21 7.98 8.55
C GLU A 217 -3.96 6.72 8.10
N ILE A 218 -3.41 5.95 7.15
CA ILE A 218 -3.97 4.64 6.76
C ILE A 218 -3.98 3.66 7.94
N LEU A 219 -2.87 3.60 8.70
CA LEU A 219 -2.73 2.70 9.83
C LEU A 219 -3.66 3.07 11.00
N SER A 220 -3.74 4.36 11.35
CA SER A 220 -4.53 4.87 12.48
C SER A 220 -6.01 5.12 12.13
N GLY A 221 -6.33 5.28 10.83
CA GLY A 221 -7.63 5.62 10.25
C GLY A 221 -8.25 6.86 10.81
N LYS A 222 -7.42 7.88 10.95
CA LYS A 222 -7.93 9.25 10.98
C LYS A 222 -8.41 9.57 9.55
N PRO A 223 -9.70 9.85 9.34
CA PRO A 223 -10.20 10.11 8.01
C PRO A 223 -9.68 11.45 7.51
N ALA A 224 -9.29 11.51 6.24
CA ALA A 224 -9.50 12.71 5.45
C ALA A 224 -11.03 12.89 5.30
N ALA A 225 -11.64 13.52 6.30
CA ALA A 225 -12.99 14.08 6.33
C ALA A 225 -14.23 13.20 6.06
N THR A 226 -14.14 11.95 5.58
CA THR A 226 -15.34 11.13 5.35
C THR A 226 -15.10 9.64 5.62
N GLU A 227 -16.05 9.04 6.32
CA GLU A 227 -16.21 7.61 6.69
C GLU A 227 -15.66 7.15 8.06
N SER A 228 -16.54 6.45 8.77
CA SER A 228 -16.50 6.11 10.20
C SER A 228 -15.79 4.78 10.51
N THR A 229 -14.91 4.33 9.62
CA THR A 229 -14.07 3.15 9.84
C THR A 229 -12.69 3.57 10.30
N GLY A 230 -12.31 3.18 11.52
CA GLY A 230 -10.93 3.32 11.99
C GLY A 230 -9.93 2.60 11.08
N GLY A 231 -8.64 2.83 11.30
CA GLY A 231 -7.59 2.46 10.35
C GLY A 231 -7.45 0.97 10.20
N ILE A 232 -6.63 0.55 9.25
CA ILE A 232 -6.38 -0.89 9.06
C ILE A 232 -5.65 -1.55 10.24
N SER A 233 -5.18 -0.78 11.22
CA SER A 233 -4.63 -1.34 12.45
C SER A 233 -5.60 -1.28 13.63
N LEU A 234 -6.71 -0.53 13.54
CA LEU A 234 -7.72 -0.40 14.58
C LEU A 234 -9.11 -0.18 13.98
N ARG A 235 -9.96 -1.22 13.98
CA ARG A 235 -11.37 -1.13 13.57
C ARG A 235 -12.29 -1.54 14.71
N PHE A 236 -13.49 -0.97 14.69
CA PHE A 236 -14.58 -1.32 15.60
C PHE A 236 -15.78 -1.83 14.81
N THR A 237 -16.53 -2.76 15.39
CA THR A 237 -17.93 -2.96 14.97
C THR A 237 -18.75 -1.72 15.29
N THR A 238 -19.89 -1.54 14.61
CA THR A 238 -20.77 -0.38 14.82
C THR A 238 -21.27 -0.24 16.26
N ASP A 239 -21.37 -1.35 16.98
CA ASP A 239 -21.76 -1.40 18.40
C ASP A 239 -20.57 -1.38 19.37
N TYR A 240 -19.34 -1.21 18.85
CA TYR A 240 -18.07 -1.27 19.57
C TYR A 240 -17.86 -2.54 20.40
N ARG A 241 -18.64 -3.61 20.17
CA ARG A 241 -18.49 -4.87 20.91
C ARG A 241 -17.34 -5.72 20.43
N THR A 242 -16.79 -5.42 19.26
CA THR A 242 -15.62 -6.10 18.73
C THR A 242 -14.61 -5.06 18.26
N VAL A 243 -13.36 -5.28 18.63
CA VAL A 243 -12.21 -4.50 18.18
C VAL A 243 -11.33 -5.40 17.34
N TYR A 244 -11.00 -4.96 16.14
CA TYR A 244 -9.96 -5.57 15.33
C TYR A 244 -8.71 -4.71 15.50
N TRP A 245 -7.65 -5.32 16.04
CA TRP A 245 -6.40 -4.62 16.29
C TRP A 245 -5.22 -5.52 15.98
N ASN A 246 -4.30 -5.03 15.14
CA ASN A 246 -3.13 -5.77 14.67
C ASN A 246 -3.43 -7.18 14.11
N GLY A 247 -4.54 -7.34 13.38
CA GLY A 247 -4.92 -8.60 12.75
C GLY A 247 -5.65 -9.58 13.67
N GLU A 248 -5.91 -9.21 14.93
CA GLU A 248 -6.63 -10.03 15.89
C GLU A 248 -8.01 -9.44 16.23
N GLU A 249 -8.99 -10.32 16.42
CA GLU A 249 -10.33 -9.98 16.89
C GLU A 249 -10.40 -10.05 18.42
N TYR A 250 -10.86 -8.97 19.05
CA TYR A 250 -11.08 -8.89 20.48
C TYR A 250 -12.53 -8.56 20.80
N LYS A 251 -13.19 -9.45 21.54
CA LYS A 251 -14.58 -9.24 22.01
C LYS A 251 -14.59 -8.46 23.32
N LEU A 252 -15.43 -7.43 23.36
CA LEU A 252 -15.60 -6.54 24.49
C LEU A 252 -16.93 -6.76 25.20
N THR A 253 -16.88 -6.68 26.53
CA THR A 253 -18.08 -6.53 27.36
C THR A 253 -18.71 -5.15 27.15
N LYS A 254 -19.96 -4.96 27.60
CA LYS A 254 -20.68 -3.69 27.48
C LYS A 254 -19.94 -2.50 28.14
N LYS A 255 -19.26 -2.75 29.26
CA LYS A 255 -18.48 -1.71 29.95
C LYS A 255 -17.19 -1.40 29.18
N GLN A 256 -16.52 -2.42 28.64
CA GLN A 256 -15.31 -2.26 27.86
C GLN A 256 -15.58 -1.56 26.52
N SER A 257 -16.68 -1.90 25.84
CA SER A 257 -17.08 -1.25 24.58
C SER A 257 -17.35 0.23 24.76
N ALA A 258 -18.09 0.61 25.82
CA ALA A 258 -18.37 2.01 26.15
C ALA A 258 -17.08 2.83 26.37
N ILE A 259 -16.06 2.24 27.03
CA ILE A 259 -14.76 2.90 27.20
C ILE A 259 -14.06 3.09 25.86
N MET A 260 -14.05 2.05 25.02
CA MET A 260 -13.37 2.09 23.73
C MET A 260 -14.03 3.07 22.76
N GLU A 261 -15.35 3.07 22.68
CA GLU A 261 -16.15 4.03 21.92
C GLU A 261 -15.84 5.46 22.36
N CYS A 262 -15.82 5.69 23.67
CA CYS A 262 -15.55 7.00 24.23
C CYS A 262 -14.10 7.47 23.96
N LEU A 263 -13.11 6.59 24.17
CA LEU A 263 -11.72 6.88 23.84
C LEU A 263 -11.54 7.19 22.35
N TYR A 264 -12.20 6.44 21.47
CA TYR A 264 -12.12 6.63 20.02
C TYR A 264 -12.77 7.94 19.58
N THR A 265 -13.98 8.21 20.05
CA THR A 265 -14.76 9.42 19.70
C THR A 265 -14.09 10.70 20.17
N GLU A 266 -13.36 10.66 21.29
CA GLU A 266 -12.61 11.81 21.83
C GLU A 266 -11.20 11.94 21.20
N GLY A 267 -10.98 11.36 20.02
CA GLY A 267 -9.72 11.49 19.27
C GLY A 267 -8.57 10.66 19.84
N GLY A 268 -8.88 9.59 20.57
CA GLY A 268 -7.91 8.63 21.10
C GLY A 268 -7.36 8.97 22.48
N ARG A 269 -7.86 9.99 23.19
CA ARG A 269 -7.38 10.37 24.53
C ARG A 269 -8.51 10.91 25.41
N ALA A 270 -8.67 10.38 26.62
CA ALA A 270 -9.68 10.87 27.56
C ALA A 270 -9.26 10.69 29.03
N HIS A 271 -9.88 11.49 29.91
CA HIS A 271 -9.66 11.49 31.36
C HIS A 271 -10.63 10.55 32.10
N LYS A 272 -10.22 10.03 33.26
CA LYS A 272 -10.96 9.00 34.02
C LYS A 272 -11.84 9.50 35.17
N ASP A 273 -11.51 10.63 35.80
CA ASP A 273 -12.13 11.05 37.08
C ASP A 273 -13.02 12.30 36.95
N LEU A 274 -14.06 12.30 37.79
CA LEU A 274 -15.06 13.33 38.10
C LEU A 274 -14.61 14.30 39.18
N LEU A 275 -14.61 15.60 38.85
CA LEU A 275 -14.61 16.68 39.82
C LEU A 275 -15.68 17.71 39.43
N LEU A 276 -16.83 17.61 40.09
CA LEU A 276 -17.78 18.70 40.18
C LEU A 276 -17.10 19.85 40.93
N ALA A 277 -16.79 20.94 40.23
CA ALA A 277 -16.51 22.21 40.86
C ALA A 277 -17.21 23.32 40.06
N GLU A 278 -18.16 23.97 40.72
CA GLU A 278 -18.63 25.29 40.34
C GLU A 278 -17.41 26.22 40.15
N GLY A 279 -17.26 26.80 38.96
CA GLY A 279 -16.19 27.76 38.67
C GLY A 279 -15.08 27.25 37.76
N GLY A 280 -15.41 27.00 36.49
CA GLY A 280 -14.51 27.35 35.38
C GLY A 280 -13.22 26.54 35.20
N ARG A 281 -13.33 25.22 34.95
CA ARG A 281 -12.61 24.43 33.91
C ARG A 281 -13.00 22.96 34.05
N ALA A 282 -14.02 22.54 33.31
CA ALA A 282 -14.52 21.17 33.32
C ALA A 282 -13.48 20.19 32.74
N HIS A 283 -13.04 19.21 33.54
CA HIS A 283 -12.49 17.97 33.00
C HIS A 283 -13.68 17.02 32.85
N LYS A 284 -13.87 16.50 31.64
CA LYS A 284 -15.10 15.83 31.21
C LYS A 284 -15.01 14.34 31.53
N ASP A 285 -15.96 13.82 32.31
CA ASP A 285 -16.00 12.51 32.98
C ASP A 285 -16.39 11.35 32.07
N LEU A 286 -15.80 11.36 30.89
CA LEU A 286 -16.29 10.65 29.73
C LEU A 286 -16.25 9.13 29.92
N LEU A 287 -15.11 8.57 30.36
CA LEU A 287 -14.90 7.12 30.28
C LEU A 287 -15.72 6.31 31.29
N LEU A 288 -15.80 6.78 32.55
CA LEU A 288 -16.53 6.07 33.61
C LEU A 288 -18.04 6.33 33.54
N ALA A 289 -18.44 7.55 33.14
CA ALA A 289 -19.83 7.87 32.92
C ALA A 289 -20.41 7.05 31.76
N GLU A 290 -19.69 6.94 30.65
CA GLU A 290 -20.13 6.15 29.49
C GLU A 290 -20.22 4.65 29.84
N ALA A 291 -19.25 4.15 30.59
CA ALA A 291 -19.25 2.76 31.08
C ALA A 291 -20.25 2.50 32.23
N ARG A 292 -20.93 3.54 32.73
CA ARG A 292 -21.89 3.52 33.85
C ARG A 292 -21.37 2.74 35.05
N THR A 293 -20.15 3.06 35.48
CA THR A 293 -19.45 2.28 36.53
C THR A 293 -18.48 3.15 37.32
N ASN A 294 -18.30 2.82 38.60
CA ASN A 294 -17.29 3.44 39.47
C ASN A 294 -16.02 2.58 39.60
N GLU A 295 -15.96 1.47 38.85
CA GLU A 295 -14.80 0.59 38.83
C GLU A 295 -13.61 1.27 38.16
N GLN A 296 -12.40 1.00 38.65
CA GLN A 296 -11.19 1.49 37.98
C GLN A 296 -11.03 0.84 36.60
N MET A 297 -10.56 1.64 35.63
CA MET A 297 -10.29 1.24 34.24
C MET A 297 -9.56 -0.10 34.09
N HIS A 298 -8.51 -0.33 34.88
CA HIS A 298 -7.73 -1.59 34.85
C HIS A 298 -8.52 -2.83 35.33
N ARG A 299 -9.62 -2.64 36.08
CA ARG A 299 -10.53 -3.72 36.52
C ARG A 299 -11.58 -4.01 35.46
N ILE A 300 -12.09 -2.96 34.81
CA ILE A 300 -13.03 -3.09 33.69
C ILE A 300 -12.38 -3.82 32.52
N MET A 301 -11.10 -3.53 32.24
CA MET A 301 -10.29 -4.20 31.22
C MET A 301 -9.73 -5.54 31.71
N ARG A 302 -10.56 -6.38 32.35
CA ARG A 302 -10.27 -7.78 32.69
C ARG A 302 -11.35 -8.69 32.14
N ASN A 303 -10.95 -9.89 31.73
CA ASN A 303 -11.83 -10.95 31.29
C ASN A 303 -11.84 -12.08 32.32
N LYS A 304 -12.97 -12.78 32.44
CA LYS A 304 -13.07 -13.97 33.27
C LYS A 304 -12.80 -15.20 32.40
N VAL A 305 -11.69 -15.89 32.63
CA VAL A 305 -11.26 -17.09 31.90
C VAL A 305 -11.11 -18.21 32.93
N ASP A 306 -11.83 -19.32 32.76
CA ASP A 306 -11.83 -20.47 33.67
C ASP A 306 -12.02 -20.09 35.16
N GLY A 307 -12.94 -19.15 35.41
CA GLY A 307 -13.24 -18.66 36.75
C GLY A 307 -12.29 -17.58 37.27
N ASN A 308 -11.13 -17.37 36.64
CA ASN A 308 -10.10 -16.42 37.06
C ASN A 308 -10.16 -15.10 36.29
N TRP A 309 -9.86 -14.00 36.97
CA TRP A 309 -9.77 -12.68 36.34
C TRP A 309 -8.40 -12.47 35.70
N VAL A 310 -8.38 -12.42 34.37
CA VAL A 310 -7.18 -12.19 33.56
C VAL A 310 -7.25 -10.79 32.95
N VAL A 311 -6.11 -10.11 32.82
CA VAL A 311 -6.04 -8.80 32.17
C VAL A 311 -6.43 -8.94 30.69
N HIS A 312 -7.26 -8.04 30.19
CA HIS A 312 -7.66 -8.04 28.78
C HIS A 312 -6.43 -7.80 27.89
N PRO A 313 -6.24 -8.54 26.78
CA PRO A 313 -5.06 -8.40 25.90
C PRO A 313 -4.79 -6.97 25.40
N LEU A 314 -5.86 -6.21 25.13
CA LEU A 314 -5.80 -4.78 24.75
C LEU A 314 -5.28 -3.82 25.85
N TRP A 315 -5.19 -4.26 27.10
CA TRP A 315 -4.69 -3.44 28.20
C TRP A 315 -3.17 -3.33 28.15
N LYS A 316 -2.63 -2.11 28.27
CA LYS A 316 -1.19 -1.76 28.10
C LYS A 316 -0.64 -1.92 26.68
N THR A 317 -1.38 -2.55 25.77
CA THR A 317 -1.01 -2.74 24.37
C THR A 317 -1.65 -1.63 23.53
N LEU A 318 -2.98 -1.68 23.37
CA LEU A 318 -3.78 -0.64 22.71
C LEU A 318 -4.14 0.49 23.68
N ILE A 319 -4.55 0.19 24.91
CA ILE A 319 -4.89 1.22 25.91
C ILE A 319 -3.69 1.48 26.80
N LYS A 320 -3.15 2.71 26.77
CA LYS A 320 -2.06 3.14 27.66
C LYS A 320 -2.54 4.20 28.64
N SER A 321 -2.09 4.08 29.89
CA SER A 321 -2.21 5.16 30.87
C SER A 321 -1.06 6.15 30.70
N GLU A 322 -1.37 7.43 30.66
CA GLU A 322 -0.38 8.51 30.58
C GLU A 322 -0.03 9.10 31.96
N GLY A 323 -0.60 8.55 33.03
CA GLY A 323 -0.56 9.17 34.35
C GLY A 323 -1.65 10.22 34.53
N ASN A 324 -1.81 10.73 35.75
CA ASN A 324 -2.77 11.79 36.12
C ASN A 324 -4.21 11.55 35.66
N GLY A 325 -4.62 10.28 35.58
CA GLY A 325 -5.98 9.92 35.18
C GLY A 325 -6.27 9.90 33.68
N TYR A 326 -5.28 10.20 32.83
CA TYR A 326 -5.44 10.12 31.38
C TYR A 326 -5.16 8.73 30.83
N TYR A 327 -5.96 8.34 29.84
CA TYR A 327 -5.78 7.17 29.03
C TYR A 327 -5.79 7.54 27.56
N ARG A 328 -5.01 6.82 26.76
CA ARG A 328 -5.01 6.96 25.31
C ARG A 328 -5.05 5.63 24.58
N LEU A 329 -5.61 5.65 23.39
CA LEU A 329 -5.40 4.64 22.38
C LEU A 329 -4.01 4.86 21.78
N ASN A 330 -3.18 3.84 21.86
CA ASN A 330 -1.88 3.76 21.23
C ASN A 330 -2.03 3.01 19.91
N ALA A 331 -2.87 3.57 19.04
CA ALA A 331 -3.21 3.09 17.71
C ALA A 331 -2.52 3.93 16.64
#